data_AF-A0A1C3EKY7-F1
#
_entry.id   AF-A0A1C3EKY7-F1
#
_cell.length_a   1.000
_cell.length_b   1.000
_cell.length_c   1.000
_cell.angle_alpha   90.00
_cell.angle_beta   90.00
_cell.angle_gamma   90.00
#
_symmetry.space_group_name_H-M   'P 1'
#
loop_
_entity.id
_entity.type
_entity.pdbx_description
1 polymer ?
#
loop_
_entity_poly.entity_id
_entity_poly.type
_entity_poly.pdbx_seq_one_letter_code
_entity_poly.pdbx_strand_id
1 'polypeptide(L)'
;MELKKSEELLGNDVVEAFIDKFNMRGHKTDPALIQDILEKDLHLGDSELLKSTFHDEFNIPQELDPMLDKVALGLHEKHPAVVEFLVEADKRGLINYDGENSDLVIRILNYSFILEKITEKVTLDYRWGEQLFNFFFDKRAKMGIPKGVFNSFRGAYRIAGRWFVAAKLASIELVALRYIKRMNKKKFEPGSLGDKWNQKTWIAMLNLNIYEATMQDFFVKKNGNSEAGFVLTSTTTDKVTCDGQVLYHHTQGWASLYHTWNLCFITQDLPHLDLMYPKLLIPVVSNATGDYYIHARAIALVITFNMMTLRMAKNIPSPFEVPNKEELSEIWSEINRKYARELLASDEKERGNRMGFIKKFIYKRMYF
;
A
#
# COMPACT_ATOMS: atom_id res chain seq x y z
N MET A 1 16.45 -33.35 -13.96
CA MET A 1 17.58 -32.44 -14.27
C MET A 1 17.15 -30.98 -14.27
N GLU A 2 15.86 -30.65 -14.49
CA GLU A 2 15.32 -29.28 -14.40
C GLU A 2 15.07 -28.80 -12.95
N LEU A 3 14.79 -29.69 -11.99
CA LEU A 3 14.61 -29.32 -10.57
C LEU A 3 15.89 -28.83 -9.89
N LYS A 4 17.08 -29.22 -10.36
CA LYS A 4 18.35 -28.70 -9.83
C LYS A 4 18.68 -27.30 -10.34
N LYS A 5 18.12 -26.89 -11.48
CA LYS A 5 18.26 -25.52 -11.99
C LYS A 5 17.40 -24.51 -11.21
N SER A 6 16.27 -24.92 -10.63
CA SER A 6 15.48 -24.04 -9.77
C SER A 6 16.11 -23.84 -8.38
N GLU A 7 16.92 -24.78 -7.91
CA GLU A 7 17.65 -24.65 -6.64
C GLU A 7 18.94 -23.82 -6.79
N GLU A 8 19.61 -23.83 -7.95
CA GLU A 8 20.73 -22.91 -8.24
C GLU A 8 20.27 -21.44 -8.43
N LEU A 9 19.00 -21.22 -8.79
CA LEU A 9 18.38 -19.89 -8.81
C LEU A 9 18.11 -19.32 -7.41
N LEU A 10 18.15 -20.13 -6.34
CA LEU A 10 17.98 -19.66 -4.96
C LEU A 10 19.24 -19.01 -4.37
N GLY A 11 20.35 -18.98 -5.12
CA GLY A 11 21.54 -18.18 -4.80
C GLY A 11 21.48 -16.74 -5.32
N ASN A 12 20.53 -16.43 -6.22
CA ASN A 12 20.28 -15.10 -6.74
C ASN A 12 18.95 -14.59 -6.19
N ASP A 13 18.89 -13.34 -5.74
CA ASP A 13 17.65 -12.74 -5.24
C ASP A 13 16.57 -12.85 -6.33
N VAL A 14 15.52 -13.63 -6.06
CA VAL A 14 14.39 -13.82 -7.00
C VAL A 14 13.85 -12.45 -7.44
N VAL A 15 13.83 -11.46 -6.55
CA VAL A 15 13.35 -10.13 -6.88
C VAL A 15 14.25 -9.46 -7.92
N GLU A 16 15.57 -9.62 -7.84
CA GLU A 16 16.51 -9.15 -8.85
C GLU A 16 16.28 -9.83 -10.20
N ALA A 17 16.11 -11.15 -10.20
CA ALA A 17 15.80 -11.87 -11.43
C ALA A 17 14.50 -11.36 -12.10
N PHE A 18 13.52 -10.95 -11.29
CA PHE A 18 12.29 -10.31 -11.77
C PHE A 18 12.55 -8.93 -12.37
N ILE A 19 13.30 -8.08 -11.67
CA ILE A 19 13.68 -6.73 -12.15
C ILE A 19 14.42 -6.82 -13.50
N ASP A 20 15.31 -7.80 -13.64
CA ASP A 20 16.07 -8.07 -14.86
C ASP A 20 15.18 -8.54 -16.01
N LYS A 21 14.23 -9.46 -15.76
CA LYS A 21 13.30 -9.95 -16.79
C LYS A 21 12.43 -8.85 -17.38
N PHE A 22 12.12 -7.81 -16.61
CA PHE A 22 11.39 -6.62 -17.08
C PHE A 22 12.30 -5.53 -17.67
N ASN A 23 13.61 -5.77 -17.77
CA ASN A 23 14.61 -4.81 -18.26
C ASN A 23 14.54 -3.46 -17.53
N MET A 24 14.33 -3.48 -16.19
CA MET A 24 14.18 -2.26 -15.40
C MET A 24 15.51 -1.59 -15.02
N ARG A 25 16.63 -2.31 -15.14
CA ARG A 25 17.97 -1.82 -14.77
C ARG A 25 18.56 -0.84 -15.77
N GLY A 26 19.40 0.08 -15.28
CA GLY A 26 20.10 1.08 -16.10
C GLY A 26 19.23 2.21 -16.64
N HIS A 27 17.95 2.27 -16.24
CA HIS A 27 17.07 3.38 -16.59
C HIS A 27 17.31 4.59 -15.68
N LYS A 28 17.10 5.77 -16.26
CA LYS A 28 17.02 7.03 -15.53
C LYS A 28 15.60 7.56 -15.57
N THR A 29 15.26 8.45 -14.65
CA THR A 29 14.05 9.25 -14.82
C THR A 29 14.16 10.10 -16.09
N ASP A 30 13.03 10.24 -16.78
CA ASP A 30 12.89 11.16 -17.91
C ASP A 30 12.11 12.39 -17.43
N PRO A 31 12.74 13.57 -17.35
CA PRO A 31 12.06 14.80 -16.94
C PRO A 31 10.79 15.11 -17.74
N ALA A 32 10.79 14.87 -19.05
CA ALA A 32 9.61 15.12 -19.88
C ALA A 32 8.48 14.16 -19.53
N LEU A 33 8.81 12.88 -19.31
CA LEU A 33 7.85 11.88 -18.86
C LEU A 33 7.34 12.16 -17.44
N ILE A 34 8.19 12.63 -16.52
CA ILE A 34 7.77 13.05 -15.17
C ILE A 34 6.77 14.20 -15.26
N GLN A 35 7.04 15.24 -16.07
CA GLN A 35 6.09 16.34 -16.24
C GLN A 35 4.78 15.85 -16.86
N ASP A 36 4.84 14.97 -17.87
CA ASP A 36 3.65 14.35 -18.47
C ASP A 36 2.82 13.56 -17.45
N ILE A 37 3.47 12.73 -16.62
CA ILE A 37 2.82 11.98 -15.52
C ILE A 37 2.20 12.97 -14.51
N LEU A 38 2.93 13.99 -14.08
CA LEU A 38 2.44 14.98 -13.13
C LEU A 38 1.22 15.72 -13.68
N GLU A 39 1.22 16.12 -14.95
CA GLU A 39 0.12 16.89 -15.54
C GLU A 39 -1.10 16.02 -15.87
N LYS A 40 -0.88 14.92 -16.60
CA LYS A 40 -1.94 14.14 -17.23
C LYS A 40 -2.45 13.00 -16.37
N ASP A 41 -1.57 12.33 -15.63
CA ASP A 41 -1.97 11.17 -14.83
C ASP A 41 -2.32 11.56 -13.41
N LEU A 42 -1.44 12.30 -12.74
CA LEU A 42 -1.59 12.58 -11.31
C LEU A 42 -2.36 13.87 -11.04
N HIS A 43 -2.47 14.73 -12.07
CA HIS A 43 -3.02 16.06 -11.96
C HIS A 43 -2.38 16.85 -10.81
N LEU A 44 -1.07 16.99 -10.86
CA LEU A 44 -0.20 17.67 -9.92
C LEU A 44 0.69 18.75 -10.57
N GLY A 45 0.68 18.88 -11.90
CA GLY A 45 1.55 19.82 -12.64
C GLY A 45 1.35 21.31 -12.31
N ASP A 46 0.26 21.71 -11.66
CA ASP A 46 0.01 23.07 -11.16
C ASP A 46 0.40 23.26 -9.68
N SER A 47 0.99 22.24 -9.04
CA SER A 47 1.41 22.31 -7.64
C SER A 47 2.76 23.01 -7.49
N GLU A 48 2.74 24.30 -7.14
CA GLU A 48 3.95 25.05 -6.80
C GLU A 48 4.71 24.44 -5.61
N LEU A 49 3.99 23.75 -4.70
CA LEU A 49 4.60 22.99 -3.60
C LEU A 49 5.53 21.90 -4.12
N LEU A 50 5.07 21.09 -5.08
CA LEU A 50 5.86 20.00 -5.65
C LEU A 50 7.02 20.55 -6.49
N LYS A 51 6.75 21.53 -7.36
CA LYS A 51 7.78 22.14 -8.22
C LYS A 51 8.92 22.76 -7.44
N SER A 52 8.62 23.48 -6.36
CA SER A 52 9.65 24.11 -5.54
C SER A 52 10.41 23.12 -4.66
N THR A 53 9.76 22.04 -4.21
CA THR A 53 10.38 21.06 -3.31
C THR A 53 11.27 20.07 -4.04
N PHE A 54 10.88 19.66 -5.25
CA PHE A 54 11.53 18.59 -6.02
C PHE A 54 12.03 19.08 -7.37
N HIS A 55 12.49 20.35 -7.43
CA HIS A 55 12.90 20.96 -8.69
C HIS A 55 13.99 20.13 -9.38
N ASP A 56 15.05 19.79 -8.66
CA ASP A 56 16.19 19.08 -9.23
C ASP A 56 15.81 17.63 -9.55
N GLU A 57 15.12 16.95 -8.63
CA GLU A 57 14.73 15.54 -8.81
C GLU A 57 13.78 15.31 -9.99
N PHE A 58 12.95 16.31 -10.35
CA PHE A 58 11.96 16.19 -11.42
C PHE A 58 12.41 16.81 -12.74
N ASN A 59 13.46 17.64 -12.76
CA ASN A 59 13.96 18.29 -13.97
C ASN A 59 15.34 17.78 -14.43
N ILE A 60 16.05 17.02 -13.59
CA ILE A 60 17.34 16.42 -13.92
C ILE A 60 17.18 14.89 -13.91
N PRO A 61 17.65 14.16 -14.95
CA PRO A 61 17.62 12.70 -14.94
C PRO A 61 18.30 12.10 -13.70
N GLN A 62 17.60 11.20 -13.01
CA GLN A 62 18.04 10.51 -11.80
C GLN A 62 18.19 9.02 -12.10
N GLU A 63 19.25 8.38 -11.60
CA GLU A 63 19.40 6.92 -11.71
C GLU A 63 18.28 6.21 -10.92
N LEU A 64 17.65 5.20 -11.52
CA LEU A 64 16.58 4.43 -10.87
C LEU A 64 17.10 3.18 -10.15
N ASP A 65 18.30 2.69 -10.50
CA ASP A 65 18.90 1.50 -9.88
C ASP A 65 18.98 1.59 -8.34
N PRO A 66 19.36 2.72 -7.71
CA PRO A 66 19.39 2.80 -6.25
C PRO A 66 18.00 2.65 -5.59
N MET A 67 16.92 3.00 -6.30
CA MET A 67 15.57 2.75 -5.84
C MET A 67 15.24 1.26 -5.95
N LEU A 68 15.54 0.65 -7.10
CA LEU A 68 15.31 -0.77 -7.38
C LEU A 68 16.06 -1.68 -6.40
N ASP A 69 17.33 -1.40 -6.10
CA ASP A 69 18.14 -2.13 -5.10
C ASP A 69 17.46 -2.14 -3.73
N LYS A 70 16.94 -0.98 -3.32
CA LYS A 70 16.22 -0.85 -2.06
C LYS A 70 14.90 -1.61 -2.08
N VAL A 71 14.19 -1.65 -3.20
CA VAL A 71 12.96 -2.44 -3.32
C VAL A 71 13.28 -3.93 -3.23
N ALA A 72 14.29 -4.41 -3.97
CA ALA A 72 14.71 -5.80 -3.95
C ALA A 72 15.08 -6.26 -2.54
N LEU A 73 15.99 -5.51 -1.89
CA LEU A 73 16.39 -5.77 -0.50
C LEU A 73 15.19 -5.82 0.45
N GLY A 74 14.29 -4.84 0.36
CA GLY A 74 13.11 -4.77 1.22
C GLY A 74 12.17 -5.94 1.04
N LEU A 75 11.86 -6.30 -0.21
CA LEU A 75 11.00 -7.43 -0.49
C LEU A 75 11.63 -8.75 -0.04
N HIS A 76 12.91 -8.94 -0.32
CA HIS A 76 13.66 -10.13 0.05
C HIS A 76 13.74 -10.32 1.57
N GLU A 77 14.18 -9.31 2.30
CA GLU A 77 14.46 -9.42 3.73
C GLU A 77 13.19 -9.34 4.60
N LYS A 78 12.18 -8.58 4.16
CA LYS A 78 11.04 -8.19 5.01
C LYS A 78 9.72 -8.80 4.59
N HIS A 79 9.60 -9.23 3.33
CA HIS A 79 8.34 -9.68 2.74
C HIS A 79 8.47 -11.06 2.06
N PRO A 80 8.88 -12.12 2.78
CA PRO A 80 9.12 -13.45 2.20
C PRO A 80 7.89 -14.05 1.49
N ALA A 81 6.68 -13.72 1.92
CA ALA A 81 5.46 -14.15 1.25
C ALA A 81 5.33 -13.59 -0.18
N VAL A 82 5.87 -12.38 -0.44
CA VAL A 82 5.93 -11.79 -1.78
C VAL A 82 6.93 -12.55 -2.64
N VAL A 83 8.09 -12.91 -2.08
CA VAL A 83 9.10 -13.71 -2.77
C VAL A 83 8.54 -15.09 -3.13
N GLU A 84 7.89 -15.78 -2.19
CA GLU A 84 7.24 -17.08 -2.45
C GLU A 84 6.18 -16.98 -3.55
N PHE A 85 5.39 -15.89 -3.55
CA PHE A 85 4.42 -15.61 -4.60
C PHE A 85 5.09 -15.45 -5.97
N LEU A 86 6.15 -14.66 -6.06
CA LEU A 86 6.88 -14.42 -7.30
C LEU A 86 7.45 -15.72 -7.88
N VAL A 87 8.05 -16.57 -7.04
CA VAL A 87 8.56 -17.89 -7.46
C VAL A 87 7.45 -18.77 -8.02
N GLU A 88 6.32 -18.88 -7.30
CA GLU A 88 5.25 -19.79 -7.70
C GLU A 88 4.51 -19.27 -8.95
N ALA A 89 4.30 -17.96 -9.07
CA ALA A 89 3.70 -17.34 -10.25
C ALA A 89 4.58 -17.51 -11.50
N ASP A 90 5.91 -17.35 -11.37
CA ASP A 90 6.85 -17.57 -12.47
C ASP A 90 6.87 -19.05 -12.90
N LYS A 91 6.93 -19.96 -11.93
CA LYS A 91 6.93 -21.41 -12.18
C LYS A 91 5.69 -21.88 -12.93
N ARG A 92 4.54 -21.23 -12.70
CA ARG A 92 3.29 -21.51 -13.41
C ARG A 92 3.16 -20.74 -14.74
N GLY A 93 4.13 -19.92 -15.12
CA GLY A 93 4.11 -19.14 -16.35
C GLY A 93 3.02 -18.08 -16.38
N LEU A 94 2.60 -17.57 -15.21
CA LEU A 94 1.49 -16.62 -15.11
C LEU A 94 1.92 -15.17 -15.29
N ILE A 95 3.22 -14.91 -15.29
CA ILE A 95 3.79 -13.57 -15.42
C ILE A 95 4.24 -13.37 -16.86
N ASN A 96 3.69 -12.33 -17.49
CA ASN A 96 4.04 -11.97 -18.84
C ASN A 96 5.25 -11.04 -18.84
N TYR A 97 6.32 -11.45 -19.51
CA TYR A 97 7.55 -10.69 -19.67
C TYR A 97 7.71 -10.12 -21.09
N ASP A 98 6.66 -10.13 -21.91
CA ASP A 98 6.73 -9.57 -23.24
C ASP A 98 7.11 -8.07 -23.21
N GLY A 99 8.07 -7.71 -24.05
CA GLY A 99 8.56 -6.34 -24.17
C GLY A 99 7.50 -5.36 -24.71
N GLU A 100 6.31 -5.83 -25.07
CA GLU A 100 5.18 -5.01 -25.51
C GLU A 100 4.74 -4.00 -24.43
N ASN A 101 5.09 -4.27 -23.17
CA ASN A 101 4.77 -3.40 -22.03
C ASN A 101 5.93 -2.49 -21.59
N SER A 102 7.01 -2.34 -22.38
CA SER A 102 8.20 -1.56 -21.98
C SER A 102 7.86 -0.12 -21.56
N ASP A 103 7.02 0.56 -22.33
CA ASP A 103 6.66 1.96 -22.07
C ASP A 103 5.84 2.10 -20.78
N LEU A 104 4.95 1.14 -20.53
CA LEU A 104 4.17 1.09 -19.30
C LEU A 104 5.07 0.84 -18.09
N VAL A 105 6.02 -0.09 -18.20
CA VAL A 105 7.00 -0.37 -17.14
C VAL A 105 7.82 0.89 -16.82
N ILE A 106 8.37 1.56 -17.84
CA ILE A 106 9.14 2.81 -17.65
C ILE A 106 8.28 3.90 -17.00
N ARG A 107 7.01 4.03 -17.41
CA ARG A 107 6.07 4.98 -16.80
C ARG A 107 5.78 4.65 -15.34
N ILE A 108 5.58 3.37 -14.99
CA ILE A 108 5.37 2.92 -13.61
C ILE A 108 6.64 3.15 -12.77
N LEU A 109 7.84 2.98 -13.32
CA LEU A 109 9.09 3.28 -12.62
C LEU A 109 9.21 4.78 -12.27
N ASN A 110 8.93 5.65 -13.24
CA ASN A 110 8.93 7.10 -13.02
C ASN A 110 7.83 7.51 -12.02
N TYR A 111 6.66 6.88 -12.08
CA TYR A 111 5.61 7.08 -11.08
C TYR A 111 6.05 6.63 -9.67
N SER A 112 6.69 5.46 -9.57
CA SER A 112 7.22 4.94 -8.31
C SER A 112 8.25 5.90 -7.70
N PHE A 113 9.11 6.48 -8.55
CA PHE A 113 10.06 7.50 -8.13
C PHE A 113 9.36 8.76 -7.57
N ILE A 114 8.37 9.30 -8.29
CA ILE A 114 7.57 10.44 -7.82
C ILE A 114 6.90 10.12 -6.47
N LEU A 115 6.26 8.96 -6.37
CA LEU A 115 5.54 8.54 -5.18
C LEU A 115 6.48 8.33 -3.98
N GLU A 116 7.67 7.74 -4.20
CA GLU A 116 8.71 7.60 -3.18
C GLU A 116 9.11 8.97 -2.63
N LYS A 117 9.48 9.92 -3.50
CA LYS A 117 9.92 11.26 -3.09
C LYS A 117 8.86 12.02 -2.30
N ILE A 118 7.61 11.99 -2.76
CA ILE A 118 6.50 12.64 -2.06
C ILE A 118 6.26 11.95 -0.72
N THR A 119 6.23 10.62 -0.68
CA THR A 119 5.95 9.87 0.56
C THR A 119 7.05 10.09 1.59
N GLU A 120 8.32 9.99 1.19
CA GLU A 120 9.49 10.30 2.03
C GLU A 120 9.37 11.71 2.62
N LYS A 121 9.07 12.72 1.80
CA LYS A 121 8.90 14.10 2.28
C LYS A 121 7.77 14.26 3.29
N VAL A 122 6.61 13.63 3.08
CA VAL A 122 5.50 13.69 4.06
C VAL A 122 5.85 12.97 5.37
N THR A 123 6.59 11.87 5.31
CA THR A 123 7.02 11.14 6.52
C THR A 123 7.98 11.96 7.38
N LEU A 124 8.83 12.79 6.75
CA LEU A 124 9.81 13.63 7.43
C LEU A 124 9.26 15.00 7.84
N ASP A 125 8.28 15.53 7.11
CA ASP A 125 7.73 16.87 7.31
C ASP A 125 6.20 16.85 7.23
N TYR A 126 5.55 16.70 8.39
CA TYR A 126 4.09 16.67 8.47
C TYR A 126 3.44 17.99 8.03
N ARG A 127 4.14 19.14 8.15
CA ARG A 127 3.58 20.44 7.75
C ARG A 127 3.55 20.56 6.24
N TRP A 128 4.60 20.08 5.58
CA TRP A 128 4.61 19.91 4.13
C TRP A 128 3.49 18.94 3.69
N GLY A 129 3.31 17.83 4.42
CA GLY A 129 2.19 16.91 4.21
C GLY A 129 0.80 17.55 4.36
N GLU A 130 0.60 18.42 5.35
CA GLU A 130 -0.64 19.18 5.50
C GLU A 130 -0.92 20.08 4.28
N GLN A 131 0.10 20.77 3.77
CA GLN A 131 -0.02 21.60 2.57
C GLN A 131 -0.40 20.76 1.34
N LEU A 132 0.25 19.61 1.15
CA LEU A 132 -0.07 18.68 0.07
C LEU A 132 -1.50 18.15 0.19
N PHE A 133 -1.94 17.75 1.38
CA PHE A 133 -3.31 17.26 1.59
C PHE A 133 -4.36 18.34 1.35
N ASN A 134 -4.10 19.58 1.78
CA ASN A 134 -4.98 20.71 1.45
C ASN A 134 -5.04 20.96 -0.07
N PHE A 135 -3.90 20.90 -0.78
CA PHE A 135 -3.88 20.96 -2.24
C PHE A 135 -4.77 19.87 -2.87
N PHE A 136 -4.67 18.62 -2.41
CA PHE A 136 -5.54 17.55 -2.89
C PHE A 136 -7.02 17.82 -2.59
N PHE A 137 -7.33 18.35 -1.41
CA PHE A 137 -8.71 18.67 -1.03
C PHE A 137 -9.32 19.74 -1.93
N ASP A 138 -8.57 20.79 -2.24
CA ASP A 138 -9.02 21.86 -3.13
C ASP A 138 -9.19 21.35 -4.56
N LYS A 139 -8.26 20.52 -5.03
CA LYS A 139 -8.31 19.95 -6.38
C LYS A 139 -9.49 18.97 -6.54
N ARG A 140 -9.71 18.10 -5.56
CA ARG A 140 -10.88 17.21 -5.52
C ARG A 140 -12.20 17.98 -5.47
N ALA A 141 -12.27 19.06 -4.70
CA ALA A 141 -13.47 19.89 -4.61
C ALA A 141 -13.86 20.49 -5.96
N LYS A 142 -12.88 21.00 -6.73
CA LYS A 142 -13.08 21.49 -8.11
C LYS A 142 -13.57 20.40 -9.06
N MET A 143 -13.28 19.14 -8.77
CA MET A 143 -13.74 17.97 -9.54
C MET A 143 -15.02 17.34 -8.98
N GLY A 144 -15.72 18.01 -8.05
CA GLY A 144 -17.02 17.53 -7.54
C GLY A 144 -16.93 16.53 -6.39
N ILE A 145 -15.79 16.47 -5.69
CA ILE A 145 -15.59 15.70 -4.45
C ILE A 145 -15.21 16.68 -3.33
N PRO A 146 -16.19 17.26 -2.62
CA PRO A 146 -15.90 18.26 -1.60
C PRO A 146 -15.23 17.62 -0.36
N LYS A 147 -14.47 18.45 0.36
CA LYS A 147 -13.89 18.10 1.67
C LYS A 147 -14.98 17.71 2.68
N GLY A 148 -14.64 16.80 3.58
CA GLY A 148 -15.46 16.22 4.62
C GLY A 148 -15.84 14.76 4.31
N VAL A 149 -15.79 13.90 5.33
CA VAL A 149 -15.98 12.43 5.20
C VAL A 149 -17.23 12.06 4.41
N PHE A 150 -18.40 12.58 4.79
CA PHE A 150 -19.66 12.29 4.10
C PHE A 150 -19.72 12.88 2.69
N ASN A 151 -19.20 14.10 2.51
CA ASN A 151 -19.18 14.76 1.20
C ASN A 151 -18.26 14.03 0.22
N SER A 152 -17.10 13.58 0.70
CA SER A 152 -16.17 12.80 -0.09
C SER A 152 -16.71 11.43 -0.44
N PHE A 153 -17.41 10.75 0.48
CA PHE A 153 -18.14 9.53 0.16
C PHE A 153 -19.14 9.77 -0.98
N ARG A 154 -20.04 10.75 -0.82
CA ARG A 154 -21.09 11.02 -1.81
C ARG A 154 -20.51 11.45 -3.17
N GLY A 155 -19.50 12.33 -3.15
CA GLY A 155 -18.83 12.83 -4.34
C GLY A 155 -18.10 11.72 -5.09
N ALA A 156 -17.31 10.92 -4.37
CA ALA A 156 -16.60 9.79 -4.96
C ALA A 156 -17.54 8.69 -5.46
N TYR A 157 -18.63 8.40 -4.75
CA TYR A 157 -19.61 7.42 -5.22
C TYR A 157 -20.25 7.86 -6.55
N ARG A 158 -20.61 9.15 -6.66
CA ARG A 158 -21.15 9.73 -7.90
C ARG A 158 -20.18 9.63 -9.08
N ILE A 159 -18.87 9.74 -8.81
CA ILE A 159 -17.83 9.74 -9.86
C ILE A 159 -17.39 8.33 -10.21
N ALA A 160 -17.04 7.52 -9.21
CA ALA A 160 -16.49 6.20 -9.42
C ALA A 160 -17.56 5.14 -9.68
N GLY A 161 -18.83 5.39 -9.29
CA GLY A 161 -19.90 4.40 -9.35
C GLY A 161 -19.69 3.17 -8.46
N ARG A 162 -18.67 3.20 -7.58
CA ARG A 162 -18.24 2.05 -6.76
C ARG A 162 -18.26 2.42 -5.28
N TRP A 163 -19.11 1.73 -4.52
CA TRP A 163 -19.31 1.98 -3.08
C TRP A 163 -18.00 1.83 -2.29
N PHE A 164 -17.18 0.82 -2.61
CA PHE A 164 -15.93 0.55 -1.90
C PHE A 164 -14.92 1.70 -2.08
N VAL A 165 -14.75 2.18 -3.31
CA VAL A 165 -13.87 3.32 -3.61
C VAL A 165 -14.32 4.56 -2.82
N ALA A 166 -15.62 4.82 -2.78
CA ALA A 166 -16.19 5.94 -2.04
C ALA A 166 -15.98 5.81 -0.52
N ALA A 167 -16.28 4.64 0.05
CA ALA A 167 -16.05 4.33 1.47
C ALA A 167 -14.57 4.50 1.83
N LYS A 168 -13.70 3.98 0.97
CA LYS A 168 -12.26 4.02 1.19
C LYS A 168 -11.70 5.44 1.15
N LEU A 169 -12.12 6.28 0.19
CA LEU A 169 -11.72 7.68 0.15
C LEU A 169 -12.16 8.45 1.41
N ALA A 170 -13.41 8.24 1.84
CA ALA A 170 -13.95 8.87 3.04
C ALA A 170 -13.18 8.44 4.32
N SER A 171 -12.84 7.17 4.42
CA SER A 171 -12.04 6.60 5.52
C SER A 171 -10.62 7.18 5.54
N ILE A 172 -9.96 7.25 4.38
CA ILE A 172 -8.62 7.84 4.22
C ILE A 172 -8.63 9.32 4.59
N GLU A 173 -9.66 10.07 4.18
CA GLU A 173 -9.77 11.48 4.55
C GLU A 173 -9.95 11.67 6.06
N LEU A 174 -10.77 10.83 6.70
CA LEU A 174 -10.91 10.84 8.15
C LEU A 174 -9.56 10.62 8.85
N VAL A 175 -8.76 9.66 8.35
CA VAL A 175 -7.40 9.40 8.83
C VAL A 175 -6.51 10.63 8.62
N ALA A 176 -6.46 11.20 7.43
CA ALA A 176 -5.61 12.37 7.13
C ALA A 176 -5.98 13.59 7.99
N LEU A 177 -7.27 13.91 8.12
CA LEU A 177 -7.74 15.03 8.93
C LEU A 177 -7.44 14.83 10.42
N ARG A 178 -7.58 13.61 10.94
CA ARG A 178 -7.23 13.28 12.33
C ARG A 178 -5.72 13.38 12.56
N TYR A 179 -4.93 12.91 11.60
CA TYR A 179 -3.47 13.03 11.64
C TYR A 179 -3.04 14.51 11.70
N ILE A 180 -3.49 15.35 10.76
CA ILE A 180 -3.17 16.78 10.74
C ILE A 180 -3.62 17.48 12.03
N LYS A 181 -4.89 17.29 12.43
CA LYS A 181 -5.45 17.92 13.64
C LYS A 181 -4.61 17.61 14.88
N ARG A 182 -4.08 16.39 14.95
CA ARG A 182 -3.24 15.94 16.05
C ARG A 182 -1.87 16.60 16.00
N MET A 183 -1.20 16.61 14.84
CA MET A 183 0.13 17.21 14.69
C MET A 183 0.12 18.73 14.93
N ASN A 184 -1.01 19.40 14.72
CA ASN A 184 -1.19 20.82 15.01
C ASN A 184 -1.57 21.13 16.47
N LYS A 185 -1.71 20.12 17.33
CA LYS A 185 -2.05 20.33 18.75
C LYS A 185 -0.83 20.84 19.52
N LYS A 186 -0.79 22.14 19.80
CA LYS A 186 0.30 22.82 20.55
C LYS A 186 0.62 22.22 21.93
N LYS A 187 -0.34 21.55 22.57
CA LYS A 187 -0.21 20.88 23.88
C LYS A 187 -0.58 19.41 23.75
N PHE A 188 0.15 18.71 22.88
CA PHE A 188 0.08 17.26 22.86
C PHE A 188 0.96 16.71 23.97
N GLU A 189 0.35 16.00 24.91
CA GLU A 189 1.04 15.32 26.00
C GLU A 189 0.96 13.80 25.74
N PRO A 190 2.07 13.17 25.30
CA PRO A 190 2.15 11.73 25.14
C PRO A 190 1.71 11.01 26.43
N GLY A 191 0.89 9.98 26.30
CA GLY A 191 0.43 9.18 27.44
C GLY A 191 -0.72 9.80 28.27
N SER A 192 -1.16 11.03 27.96
CA SER A 192 -2.37 11.62 28.56
C SER A 192 -3.62 10.77 28.29
N LEU A 193 -4.69 10.94 29.08
CA LEU A 193 -5.92 10.16 28.91
C LEU A 193 -6.56 10.36 27.52
N GLY A 194 -6.51 11.59 27.02
CA GLY A 194 -6.93 11.92 25.66
C GLY A 194 -6.05 11.27 24.60
N ASP A 195 -4.74 11.14 24.84
CA ASP A 195 -3.85 10.42 23.94
C ASP A 195 -4.19 8.92 23.89
N LYS A 196 -4.34 8.27 25.04
CA LYS A 196 -4.73 6.84 25.13
C LYS A 196 -6.04 6.55 24.39
N TRP A 197 -7.04 7.43 24.49
CA TRP A 197 -8.29 7.27 23.75
C TRP A 197 -8.10 7.42 22.24
N ASN A 198 -7.26 8.35 21.80
CA ASN A 198 -6.90 8.49 20.39
C ASN A 198 -6.12 7.27 19.86
N GLN A 199 -5.18 6.72 20.63
CA GLN A 199 -4.44 5.51 20.27
C GLN A 199 -5.39 4.32 20.06
N LYS A 200 -6.32 4.09 20.98
CA LYS A 200 -7.37 3.06 20.82
C LYS A 200 -8.21 3.29 19.58
N THR A 201 -8.51 4.56 19.27
CA THR A 201 -9.28 4.92 18.08
C THR A 201 -8.50 4.61 16.79
N TRP A 202 -7.19 4.85 16.76
CA TRP A 202 -6.33 4.49 15.63
C TRP A 202 -6.29 2.99 15.37
N ILE A 203 -6.12 2.19 16.44
CA ILE A 203 -6.18 0.74 16.36
C ILE A 203 -7.55 0.28 15.84
N ALA A 204 -8.64 0.87 16.35
CA ALA A 204 -9.99 0.53 15.90
C ALA A 204 -10.21 0.87 14.42
N MET A 205 -9.70 2.01 13.94
CA MET A 205 -9.79 2.39 12.52
C MET A 205 -8.97 1.47 11.61
N LEU A 206 -7.76 1.09 12.03
CA LEU A 206 -6.94 0.11 11.31
C LEU A 206 -7.68 -1.22 11.21
N ASN A 207 -8.17 -1.74 12.33
CA ASN A 207 -8.92 -3.00 12.36
C ASN A 207 -10.19 -2.93 11.51
N LEU A 208 -10.96 -1.84 11.59
CA LEU A 208 -12.14 -1.64 10.74
C LEU A 208 -11.74 -1.71 9.26
N ASN A 209 -10.65 -1.04 8.88
CA ASN A 209 -10.22 -1.05 7.50
C ASN A 209 -9.75 -2.44 7.02
N ILE A 210 -9.13 -3.23 7.89
CA ILE A 210 -8.77 -4.61 7.59
C ILE A 210 -10.04 -5.45 7.45
N TYR A 211 -11.00 -5.32 8.37
CA TYR A 211 -12.27 -6.07 8.31
C TYR A 211 -13.08 -5.75 7.05
N GLU A 212 -13.16 -4.49 6.62
CA GLU A 212 -13.87 -4.09 5.40
C GLU A 212 -13.38 -4.87 4.18
N ALA A 213 -12.06 -4.92 3.96
CA ALA A 213 -11.46 -5.67 2.86
C ALA A 213 -11.51 -7.18 3.09
N THR A 214 -11.37 -7.65 4.34
CA THR A 214 -11.52 -9.07 4.70
C THR A 214 -12.90 -9.61 4.33
N MET A 215 -13.94 -8.83 4.58
CA MET A 215 -15.33 -9.17 4.24
C MET A 215 -15.52 -9.18 2.71
N GLN A 216 -14.92 -8.22 2.01
CA GLN A 216 -14.92 -8.22 0.55
C GLN A 216 -14.25 -9.50 0.00
N ASP A 217 -13.04 -9.85 0.48
CA ASP A 217 -12.34 -11.09 0.13
C ASP A 217 -13.21 -12.33 0.37
N PHE A 218 -13.94 -12.36 1.49
CA PHE A 218 -14.87 -13.45 1.82
C PHE A 218 -16.00 -13.56 0.80
N PHE A 219 -16.64 -12.44 0.45
CA PHE A 219 -17.76 -12.43 -0.50
C PHE A 219 -17.33 -12.81 -1.93
N VAL A 220 -16.09 -12.51 -2.32
CA VAL A 220 -15.51 -12.94 -3.61
C VAL A 220 -14.84 -14.33 -3.53
N LYS A 221 -15.07 -15.07 -2.44
CA LYS A 221 -14.60 -16.46 -2.21
C LYS A 221 -13.08 -16.63 -2.17
N LYS A 222 -12.33 -15.58 -1.83
CA LYS A 222 -10.88 -15.64 -1.65
C LYS A 222 -10.56 -15.92 -0.19
N ASN A 223 -10.97 -17.12 0.24
CA ASN A 223 -11.01 -17.51 1.64
C ASN A 223 -9.65 -17.46 2.34
N GLY A 224 -8.54 -17.72 1.64
CA GLY A 224 -7.20 -17.65 2.22
C GLY A 224 -6.76 -16.21 2.52
N ASN A 225 -7.04 -15.28 1.61
CA ASN A 225 -6.82 -13.85 1.85
C ASN A 225 -7.74 -13.31 2.95
N SER A 226 -9.01 -13.74 2.97
CA SER A 226 -9.95 -13.38 4.03
C SER A 226 -9.50 -13.92 5.41
N GLU A 227 -9.02 -15.17 5.47
CA GLU A 227 -8.47 -15.77 6.69
C GLU A 227 -7.28 -14.94 7.20
N ALA A 228 -6.38 -14.54 6.30
CA ALA A 228 -5.25 -13.67 6.64
C ALA A 228 -5.68 -12.31 7.21
N GLY A 229 -6.65 -11.65 6.57
CA GLY A 229 -7.24 -10.42 7.07
C GLY A 229 -7.85 -10.58 8.47
N PHE A 230 -8.56 -11.67 8.73
CA PHE A 230 -9.12 -11.97 10.05
C PHE A 230 -8.02 -12.16 11.11
N VAL A 231 -6.96 -12.91 10.79
CA VAL A 231 -5.83 -13.12 11.69
C VAL A 231 -5.12 -11.81 11.99
N LEU A 232 -4.91 -10.94 10.99
CA LEU A 232 -4.29 -9.63 11.18
C LEU A 232 -5.04 -8.81 12.23
N THR A 233 -6.38 -8.76 12.18
CA THR A 233 -7.19 -8.04 13.19
C THR A 233 -7.18 -8.67 14.58
N SER A 234 -6.80 -9.95 14.67
CA SER A 234 -6.76 -10.72 15.91
C SER A 234 -5.39 -10.66 16.59
N THR A 235 -4.34 -10.41 15.81
CA THR A 235 -2.95 -10.29 16.23
C THR A 235 -2.46 -8.83 16.22
N THR A 236 -3.36 -7.86 15.99
CA THR A 236 -3.07 -6.44 16.11
C THR A 236 -2.55 -6.09 17.50
N THR A 237 -1.52 -5.24 17.53
CA THR A 237 -0.98 -4.61 18.73
C THR A 237 -2.06 -3.92 19.59
N ASP A 238 -1.83 -3.83 20.90
CA ASP A 238 -2.57 -2.95 21.80
C ASP A 238 -1.85 -1.62 22.06
N LYS A 239 -0.67 -1.43 21.47
CA LYS A 239 0.21 -0.28 21.69
C LYS A 239 0.36 0.53 20.41
N VAL A 240 0.01 1.80 20.51
CA VAL A 240 0.41 2.80 19.54
C VAL A 240 1.17 3.89 20.28
N THR A 241 2.43 4.15 19.95
CA THR A 241 3.11 5.36 20.47
C THR A 241 3.00 6.47 19.46
N CYS A 242 3.09 7.70 19.97
CA CYS A 242 2.84 8.87 19.17
C CYS A 242 3.82 10.00 19.49
N ASP A 243 5.08 9.84 19.12
CA ASP A 243 6.14 10.82 19.38
C ASP A 243 6.42 11.64 18.11
N GLY A 244 5.38 12.29 17.57
CA GLY A 244 5.42 12.96 16.27
C GLY A 244 5.21 12.04 15.07
N GLN A 245 5.22 10.72 15.28
CA GLN A 245 4.84 9.70 14.31
C GLN A 245 3.92 8.68 14.98
N VAL A 246 2.96 8.11 14.24
CA VAL A 246 2.03 7.11 14.78
C VAL A 246 2.63 5.71 14.58
N LEU A 247 3.28 5.18 15.62
CA LEU A 247 3.97 3.89 15.57
C LEU A 247 3.07 2.81 16.16
N TYR A 248 2.83 1.74 15.40
CA TYR A 248 1.90 0.70 15.80
C TYR A 248 2.55 -0.50 16.49
N HIS A 249 3.87 -0.54 16.73
CA HIS A 249 4.51 -1.63 17.51
C HIS A 249 4.17 -3.05 17.01
N HIS A 250 3.98 -3.19 15.69
CA HIS A 250 3.70 -4.49 15.08
C HIS A 250 5.00 -5.26 14.87
N THR A 251 4.93 -6.59 14.96
CA THR A 251 6.06 -7.44 14.58
C THR A 251 6.31 -7.34 13.08
N GLN A 252 7.54 -7.65 12.64
CA GLN A 252 7.85 -7.72 11.21
C GLN A 252 6.97 -8.77 10.50
N GLY A 253 6.68 -9.91 11.14
CA GLY A 253 5.79 -10.93 10.58
C GLY A 253 4.36 -10.41 10.34
N TRP A 254 3.81 -9.60 11.25
CA TRP A 254 2.51 -8.96 11.06
C TRP A 254 2.55 -7.96 9.90
N ALA A 255 3.58 -7.10 9.83
CA ALA A 255 3.73 -6.12 8.76
C ALA A 255 3.90 -6.78 7.39
N SER A 256 4.68 -7.85 7.34
CA SER A 256 4.90 -8.70 6.17
C SER A 256 3.60 -9.31 5.66
N LEU A 257 2.83 -9.97 6.54
CA LEU A 257 1.52 -10.51 6.19
C LEU A 257 0.56 -9.41 5.72
N TYR A 258 0.55 -8.25 6.39
CA TYR A 258 -0.28 -7.12 5.99
C TYR A 258 0.11 -6.59 4.60
N HIS A 259 1.39 -6.62 4.25
CA HIS A 259 1.90 -6.24 2.94
C HIS A 259 1.36 -7.15 1.83
N THR A 260 1.61 -8.45 1.93
CA THR A 260 1.16 -9.44 0.92
C THR A 260 -0.36 -9.56 0.86
N TRP A 261 -1.06 -9.43 1.99
CA TRP A 261 -2.53 -9.39 2.03
C TRP A 261 -3.09 -8.21 1.24
N ASN A 262 -2.46 -7.04 1.35
CA ASN A 262 -2.85 -5.88 0.55
C ASN A 262 -2.53 -6.05 -0.93
N LEU A 263 -1.40 -6.67 -1.31
CA LEU A 263 -1.08 -6.96 -2.71
C LEU A 263 -2.15 -7.86 -3.35
N CYS A 264 -2.54 -8.93 -2.66
CA CYS A 264 -3.64 -9.80 -3.10
C CYS A 264 -4.94 -9.01 -3.29
N PHE A 265 -5.32 -8.18 -2.30
CA PHE A 265 -6.54 -7.38 -2.37
C PHE A 265 -6.54 -6.39 -3.54
N ILE A 266 -5.42 -5.71 -3.77
CA ILE A 266 -5.26 -4.72 -4.86
C ILE A 266 -5.42 -5.40 -6.21
N THR A 267 -4.73 -6.51 -6.41
CA THR A 267 -4.77 -7.32 -7.64
C THR A 267 -6.20 -7.62 -8.05
N GLN A 268 -7.04 -7.97 -7.08
CA GLN A 268 -8.42 -8.40 -7.29
C GLN A 268 -9.40 -7.26 -7.49
N ASP A 269 -9.39 -6.27 -6.60
CA ASP A 269 -10.56 -5.43 -6.41
C ASP A 269 -10.37 -3.97 -6.81
N LEU A 270 -9.14 -3.53 -7.06
CA LEU A 270 -8.86 -2.11 -7.28
C LEU A 270 -8.55 -1.78 -8.75
N PRO A 271 -9.04 -0.63 -9.26
CA PRO A 271 -8.66 -0.13 -10.57
C PRO A 271 -7.30 0.59 -10.49
N HIS A 272 -6.76 1.00 -11.64
CA HIS A 272 -5.52 1.79 -11.72
C HIS A 272 -4.36 1.10 -11.01
N LEU A 273 -4.12 -0.16 -11.39
CA LEU A 273 -3.09 -0.99 -10.77
C LEU A 273 -1.68 -0.42 -10.95
N ASP A 274 -1.47 0.33 -12.02
CA ASP A 274 -0.29 1.16 -12.26
C ASP A 274 -0.02 2.18 -11.15
N LEU A 275 -1.06 2.68 -10.47
CA LEU A 275 -0.93 3.54 -9.28
C LEU A 275 -0.95 2.74 -7.98
N MET A 276 -1.72 1.66 -7.93
CA MET A 276 -2.03 0.95 -6.70
C MET A 276 -0.95 -0.05 -6.25
N TYR A 277 -0.16 -0.61 -7.16
CA TYR A 277 0.99 -1.44 -6.79
C TYR A 277 2.13 -0.62 -6.18
N PRO A 278 2.58 0.50 -6.80
CA PRO A 278 3.77 1.22 -6.33
C PRO A 278 3.70 1.68 -4.88
N LYS A 279 2.51 2.05 -4.36
CA LYS A 279 2.38 2.43 -2.93
C LYS A 279 2.82 1.36 -1.92
N LEU A 280 2.96 0.10 -2.34
CA LEU A 280 3.51 -0.98 -1.52
C LEU A 280 4.97 -1.27 -1.89
N LEU A 281 5.35 -1.06 -3.15
CA LEU A 281 6.67 -1.43 -3.64
C LEU A 281 7.73 -0.35 -3.41
N ILE A 282 7.36 0.93 -3.30
CA ILE A 282 8.30 2.02 -3.05
C ILE A 282 9.16 1.78 -1.78
N PRO A 283 10.46 2.14 -1.80
CA PRO A 283 11.38 1.84 -0.70
C PRO A 283 10.91 2.31 0.68
N VAL A 284 10.34 3.51 0.82
CA VAL A 284 9.87 4.02 2.11
C VAL A 284 8.81 3.12 2.76
N VAL A 285 8.11 2.31 1.97
CA VAL A 285 7.10 1.35 2.44
C VAL A 285 7.67 -0.07 2.54
N SER A 286 8.29 -0.58 1.48
CA SER A 286 8.82 -1.94 1.44
C SER A 286 9.95 -2.15 2.46
N ASN A 287 10.77 -1.12 2.73
CA ASN A 287 11.81 -1.16 3.74
C ASN A 287 11.37 -0.74 5.14
N ALA A 288 10.13 -0.33 5.36
CA ALA A 288 9.71 0.06 6.70
C ALA A 288 9.65 -1.15 7.64
N THR A 289 10.18 -1.00 8.85
CA THR A 289 10.04 -2.02 9.91
C THR A 289 8.63 -2.01 10.47
N GLY A 290 8.24 -3.07 11.19
CA GLY A 290 6.88 -3.24 11.70
C GLY A 290 6.28 -2.03 12.42
N ASP A 291 7.09 -1.28 13.17
CA ASP A 291 6.66 -0.07 13.90
C ASP A 291 6.28 1.09 12.98
N TYR A 292 7.09 1.31 11.92
CA TYR A 292 6.97 2.42 10.98
C TYR A 292 6.13 2.07 9.76
N TYR A 293 5.92 0.78 9.51
CA TYR A 293 5.28 0.27 8.30
C TYR A 293 3.88 0.86 8.10
N ILE A 294 3.02 0.82 9.13
CA ILE A 294 1.68 1.39 9.02
C ILE A 294 1.72 2.89 8.75
N HIS A 295 2.66 3.62 9.33
CA HIS A 295 2.78 5.07 9.14
C HIS A 295 3.14 5.41 7.68
N ALA A 296 4.24 4.86 7.17
CA ALA A 296 4.70 5.08 5.80
C ALA A 296 3.64 4.62 4.78
N ARG A 297 3.10 3.41 4.98
CA ARG A 297 2.08 2.85 4.08
C ARG A 297 0.78 3.65 4.10
N ALA A 298 0.34 4.17 5.25
CA ALA A 298 -0.86 5.00 5.32
C ALA A 298 -0.70 6.31 4.55
N ILE A 299 0.48 6.94 4.62
CA ILE A 299 0.80 8.13 3.84
C ILE A 299 0.77 7.82 2.34
N ALA A 300 1.49 6.79 1.90
CA ALA A 300 1.51 6.35 0.50
C ALA A 300 0.08 6.04 -0.01
N LEU A 301 -0.74 5.39 0.82
CA LEU A 301 -2.15 5.13 0.53
C LEU A 301 -2.95 6.41 0.33
N VAL A 302 -2.81 7.40 1.23
CA VAL A 302 -3.54 8.68 1.12
C VAL A 302 -3.19 9.38 -0.19
N ILE A 303 -1.90 9.49 -0.50
CA ILE A 303 -1.41 10.14 -1.73
C ILE A 303 -1.97 9.43 -2.96
N THR A 304 -1.80 8.10 -3.02
CA THR A 304 -2.21 7.27 -4.17
C THR A 304 -3.72 7.32 -4.39
N PHE A 305 -4.54 7.22 -3.33
CA PHE A 305 -5.99 7.28 -3.48
C PHE A 305 -6.47 8.65 -3.94
N ASN A 306 -5.82 9.75 -3.53
CA ASN A 306 -6.15 11.07 -4.06
C ASN A 306 -5.83 11.13 -5.57
N MET A 307 -4.64 10.71 -6.00
CA MET A 307 -4.26 10.65 -7.42
C MET A 307 -5.23 9.79 -8.24
N MET A 308 -5.50 8.57 -7.79
CA MET A 308 -6.46 7.66 -8.44
C MET A 308 -7.85 8.29 -8.58
N THR A 309 -8.34 8.93 -7.51
CA THR A 309 -9.66 9.56 -7.52
C THR A 309 -9.72 10.74 -8.49
N LEU A 310 -8.65 11.52 -8.62
CA LEU A 310 -8.56 12.61 -9.60
C LEU A 310 -8.62 12.06 -11.04
N ARG A 311 -7.95 10.93 -11.34
CA ARG A 311 -8.06 10.25 -12.64
C ARG A 311 -9.48 9.79 -12.94
N MET A 312 -10.12 9.14 -11.96
CA MET A 312 -11.50 8.70 -12.10
C MET A 312 -12.45 9.88 -12.35
N ALA A 313 -12.23 11.02 -11.68
CA ALA A 313 -13.01 12.24 -11.91
C ALA A 313 -12.83 12.84 -13.31
N LYS A 314 -11.74 12.49 -14.00
CA LYS A 314 -11.47 12.85 -15.40
C LYS A 314 -11.82 11.75 -16.39
N ASN A 315 -12.43 10.65 -15.94
CA ASN A 315 -12.74 9.47 -16.75
C ASN A 315 -11.50 8.89 -17.48
N ILE A 316 -10.31 9.03 -16.88
CA ILE A 316 -9.09 8.40 -17.41
C ILE A 316 -9.18 6.90 -17.11
N PRO A 317 -9.05 6.01 -18.10
CA PRO A 317 -9.10 4.57 -17.86
C PRO A 317 -7.84 4.04 -17.16
N SER A 318 -7.92 2.81 -16.64
CA SER A 318 -6.73 2.06 -16.20
C SER A 318 -5.91 1.70 -17.43
N PRO A 319 -4.61 2.04 -17.50
CA PRO A 319 -3.75 1.70 -18.64
C PRO A 319 -3.24 0.25 -18.54
N PHE A 320 -3.50 -0.40 -17.40
CA PHE A 320 -2.98 -1.70 -17.04
C PHE A 320 -4.08 -2.56 -16.43
N GLU A 321 -4.15 -3.80 -16.90
CA GLU A 321 -4.87 -4.90 -16.27
C GLU A 321 -3.89 -6.05 -16.07
N VAL A 322 -4.05 -6.80 -14.98
CA VAL A 322 -3.17 -7.93 -14.66
C VAL A 322 -3.63 -9.16 -15.47
N PRO A 323 -2.78 -9.73 -16.34
CA PRO A 323 -3.08 -11.03 -16.95
C PRO A 323 -3.15 -12.13 -15.89
N ASN A 324 -3.99 -13.16 -16.10
CA ASN A 324 -4.13 -14.30 -15.18
C ASN A 324 -4.46 -13.88 -13.74
N LYS A 325 -5.20 -12.77 -13.60
CA LYS A 325 -5.51 -12.13 -12.32
C LYS A 325 -6.15 -13.11 -11.34
N GLU A 326 -7.06 -13.94 -11.79
CA GLU A 326 -7.78 -14.91 -10.98
C GLU A 326 -6.83 -15.96 -10.39
N GLU A 327 -5.93 -16.50 -11.20
CA GLU A 327 -4.93 -17.51 -10.83
C GLU A 327 -3.85 -16.93 -9.91
N LEU A 328 -3.31 -15.75 -10.25
CA LEU A 328 -2.36 -15.03 -9.39
C LEU A 328 -2.97 -14.76 -8.01
N SER A 329 -4.23 -14.35 -8.00
CA SER A 329 -5.00 -14.12 -6.77
C SER A 329 -5.20 -15.38 -5.94
N GLU A 330 -5.29 -16.55 -6.56
CA GLU A 330 -5.38 -17.83 -5.85
C GLU A 330 -4.06 -18.21 -5.19
N ILE A 331 -2.94 -18.05 -5.90
CA ILE A 331 -1.60 -18.28 -5.35
C ILE A 331 -1.37 -17.38 -4.13
N TRP A 332 -1.67 -16.09 -4.27
CA TRP A 332 -1.57 -15.16 -3.13
C TRP A 332 -2.46 -15.58 -1.96
N SER A 333 -3.71 -15.99 -2.22
CA SER A 333 -4.65 -16.43 -1.19
C SER A 333 -4.13 -17.64 -0.40
N GLU A 334 -3.54 -18.62 -1.09
CA GLU A 334 -2.92 -19.81 -0.48
C GLU A 334 -1.70 -19.45 0.38
N ILE A 335 -0.80 -18.63 -0.16
CA ILE A 335 0.39 -18.16 0.55
C ILE A 335 -0.01 -17.33 1.78
N ASN A 336 -0.93 -16.38 1.62
CA ASN A 336 -1.39 -15.54 2.73
C ASN A 336 -2.03 -16.36 3.85
N ARG A 337 -2.77 -17.44 3.51
CA ARG A 337 -3.29 -18.38 4.51
C ARG A 337 -2.17 -19.07 5.30
N LYS A 338 -1.13 -19.55 4.62
CA LYS A 338 0.04 -20.18 5.26
C LYS A 338 0.67 -19.23 6.28
N TYR A 339 1.05 -18.02 5.84
CA TYR A 339 1.67 -17.03 6.72
C TYR A 339 0.74 -16.53 7.84
N ALA A 340 -0.57 -16.48 7.61
CA ALA A 340 -1.53 -16.15 8.65
C ALA A 340 -1.55 -17.19 9.78
N ARG A 341 -1.51 -18.48 9.44
CA ARG A 341 -1.49 -19.56 10.44
C ARG A 341 -0.18 -19.56 11.22
N GLU A 342 0.94 -19.31 10.55
CA GLU A 342 2.26 -19.15 11.21
C GLU A 342 2.26 -17.97 12.17
N LEU A 343 1.75 -16.80 11.74
CA LEU A 343 1.63 -15.61 12.59
C LEU A 343 0.76 -15.88 13.82
N LEU A 344 -0.39 -16.52 13.64
CA LEU A 344 -1.30 -16.85 14.74
C LEU A 344 -0.62 -17.80 15.74
N ALA A 345 0.05 -18.84 15.27
CA ALA A 345 0.79 -19.77 16.13
C ALA A 345 1.92 -19.07 16.92
N SER A 346 2.64 -18.15 16.28
CA SER A 346 3.69 -17.35 16.94
C SER A 346 3.13 -16.42 18.00
N ASP A 347 2.03 -15.70 17.70
CA ASP A 347 1.38 -14.78 18.65
C ASP A 347 0.83 -15.56 19.87
N GLU A 348 0.21 -16.73 19.64
CA GLU A 348 -0.27 -17.59 20.73
C GLU A 348 0.88 -18.09 21.63
N LYS A 349 2.05 -18.38 21.06
CA LYS A 349 3.25 -18.81 21.80
C LYS A 349 3.86 -17.67 22.62
N GLU A 350 3.97 -16.48 22.05
CA GLU A 350 4.65 -15.34 22.69
C GLU A 350 3.78 -14.62 23.73
N ARG A 351 2.48 -14.47 23.46
CA ARG A 351 1.59 -13.60 24.22
C ARG A 351 0.43 -14.34 24.89
N GLY A 352 0.37 -15.65 24.72
CA GLY A 352 -0.77 -16.47 25.13
C GLY A 352 -1.97 -16.29 24.20
N ASN A 353 -3.03 -17.08 24.39
CA ASN A 353 -4.21 -17.03 23.53
C ASN A 353 -5.01 -15.73 23.73
N ARG A 354 -4.66 -14.67 22.99
CA ARG A 354 -5.37 -13.39 22.98
C ARG A 354 -6.61 -13.38 22.09
N MET A 355 -6.80 -14.39 21.24
CA MET A 355 -7.99 -14.48 20.41
C MET A 355 -9.19 -14.77 21.32
N GLY A 356 -9.92 -13.71 21.68
CA GLY A 356 -11.09 -13.81 22.55
C GLY A 356 -12.08 -14.86 22.05
N PHE A 357 -12.79 -15.51 22.97
CA PHE A 357 -13.67 -16.66 22.70
C PHE A 357 -14.57 -16.46 21.48
N ILE A 358 -15.19 -15.28 21.34
CA ILE A 358 -16.05 -14.94 20.19
C ILE A 358 -15.28 -14.97 18.87
N LYS A 359 -14.11 -14.32 18.80
CA LYS A 359 -13.28 -14.32 17.59
C LYS A 359 -12.82 -15.73 17.24
N LYS A 360 -12.43 -16.53 18.24
CA LYS A 360 -12.02 -17.92 18.06
C LYS A 360 -13.16 -18.80 17.53
N PHE A 361 -14.37 -18.59 18.04
CA PHE A 361 -15.57 -19.26 17.56
C PHE A 361 -15.87 -18.89 16.10
N ILE A 362 -15.83 -17.60 15.75
CA ILE A 362 -16.03 -17.12 14.38
C ILE A 362 -14.96 -17.71 13.45
N TYR A 363 -13.68 -17.64 13.83
CA TYR A 363 -12.57 -18.17 13.07
C TYR A 363 -12.75 -19.65 12.76
N LYS A 364 -13.07 -20.46 13.77
CA LYS A 364 -13.33 -21.90 13.59
C LYS A 364 -14.53 -22.17 12.67
N ARG A 365 -15.60 -21.39 12.77
CA ARG A 365 -16.83 -21.62 11.99
C ARG A 365 -16.69 -21.17 10.53
N MET A 366 -15.84 -20.19 10.24
CA MET A 366 -15.69 -19.62 8.91
C MET A 366 -14.63 -20.32 8.05
N TYR A 367 -13.59 -20.89 8.68
CA TYR A 367 -12.40 -21.37 7.96
C TYR A 367 -12.06 -22.86 8.17
N PHE A 368 -12.84 -23.56 9.01
CA PHE A 368 -12.77 -25.01 9.25
C PHE A 368 -14.19 -25.59 9.22
#